data_AF-A0A0D3KK55-F1
#
_entry.id   AF-A0A0D3KK55-F1
#
_cell.length_a   1.000
_cell.length_b   1.000
_cell.length_c   1.000
_cell.angle_alpha   90.00
_cell.angle_beta   90.00
_cell.angle_gamma   90.00
#
_symmetry.space_group_name_H-M   'P 1'
#
loop_
_entity.id
_entity.type
_entity.pdbx_description
1 polymer ?
#
loop_
_entity_poly.entity_id
_entity_poly.type
_entity_poly.pdbx_seq_one_letter_code
_entity_poly.pdbx_strand_id
1 'polypeptide(L)'
;MHALFTLALALASPQITSRAELRIAIGDSPPQTLSLGLYGTAAPESVALFEGLCRGISDAGRPPKTLTYAGSSISRIERDRIIVGGSLSGGNGRKVDREIDATGYVRTETLSRADAFANDDSNALPHDRAGLLSMRRGGRAFEFGLTPCANRALDATRIVVGEVLGEADGGAGLRLLSTLNDLPARQPSAVSELGGVAALLGLGLGFAGLVGQGLRLARREALAAAGLGTAAASFVGTDPREGRDLAYRPLTKVRIVSASVL
;
A
#
# COMPACT_ATOMS: atom_id res chain seq x y z
N MET A 1 -20.97 -17.02 -50.26
CA MET A 1 -19.87 -17.29 -49.32
C MET A 1 -19.35 -15.94 -48.82
N HIS A 2 -19.85 -15.45 -47.68
CA HIS A 2 -19.34 -14.20 -47.09
C HIS A 2 -18.31 -14.57 -46.03
N ALA A 3 -17.04 -14.33 -46.33
CA ALA A 3 -15.95 -14.50 -45.40
C ALA A 3 -16.02 -13.39 -44.34
N LEU A 4 -16.36 -13.77 -43.12
CA LEU A 4 -16.21 -12.94 -41.93
C LEU A 4 -14.72 -12.80 -41.64
N PHE A 5 -14.13 -11.67 -42.04
CA PHE A 5 -12.78 -11.30 -41.67
C PHE A 5 -12.82 -10.72 -40.25
N THR A 6 -12.52 -11.54 -39.25
CA THR A 6 -12.38 -11.09 -37.86
C THR A 6 -11.07 -10.31 -37.73
N LEU A 7 -11.18 -8.98 -37.68
CA LEU A 7 -10.05 -8.10 -37.38
C LEU A 7 -9.66 -8.30 -35.89
N ALA A 8 -8.65 -9.13 -35.65
CA ALA A 8 -8.00 -9.19 -34.34
C ALA A 8 -7.23 -7.88 -34.14
N LEU A 9 -7.79 -6.97 -33.34
CA LEU A 9 -7.11 -5.76 -32.91
C LEU A 9 -5.95 -6.19 -32.00
N ALA A 10 -4.74 -6.21 -32.56
CA ALA A 10 -3.52 -6.36 -31.77
C ALA A 10 -3.46 -5.16 -30.81
N LEU A 11 -3.72 -5.39 -29.52
CA LEU A 11 -3.50 -4.41 -28.46
C LEU A 11 -2.02 -4.03 -28.51
N ALA A 12 -1.74 -2.85 -29.08
CA ALA A 12 -0.40 -2.31 -29.09
C ALA A 12 0.12 -2.22 -27.65
N SER A 13 1.32 -2.75 -27.40
CA SER A 13 1.97 -2.64 -26.11
C SER A 13 2.03 -1.17 -25.70
N PRO A 14 1.70 -0.83 -24.44
CA PRO A 14 1.69 0.55 -23.99
C PRO A 14 3.07 1.19 -24.20
N GLN A 15 3.08 2.40 -24.77
CA GLN A 15 4.31 3.10 -25.11
C GLN A 15 4.95 3.69 -23.86
N ILE A 16 6.24 3.42 -23.66
CA ILE A 16 7.05 4.06 -22.60
C ILE A 16 7.38 5.48 -23.07
N THR A 17 6.88 6.49 -22.35
CA THR A 17 7.10 7.91 -22.68
C THR A 17 8.27 8.51 -21.93
N SER A 18 8.51 8.05 -20.71
CA SER A 18 9.53 8.55 -19.79
C SER A 18 10.03 7.42 -18.89
N ARG A 19 11.18 7.63 -18.26
CA ARG A 19 11.80 6.63 -17.38
C ARG A 19 12.05 7.22 -16.01
N ALA A 20 11.95 6.39 -14.98
CA ALA A 20 12.25 6.76 -13.61
C ALA A 20 13.13 5.71 -12.94
N GLU A 21 13.94 6.13 -11.98
CA GLU A 21 14.80 5.25 -11.21
C GLU A 21 14.57 5.46 -9.72
N LEU A 22 14.34 4.36 -9.01
CA LEU A 22 14.20 4.34 -7.56
C LEU A 22 15.35 3.52 -6.97
N ARG A 23 16.13 4.10 -6.05
CA ARG A 23 17.15 3.34 -5.30
C ARG A 23 16.52 2.81 -4.02
N ILE A 24 16.42 1.48 -3.91
CA ILE A 24 15.74 0.79 -2.81
C ILE A 24 16.78 0.11 -1.92
N ALA A 25 16.78 0.43 -0.62
CA ALA A 25 17.58 -0.23 0.40
C ALA A 25 16.71 -1.18 1.23
N ILE A 26 17.17 -2.42 1.38
CA ILE A 26 16.52 -3.48 2.16
C ILE A 26 17.37 -3.74 3.40
N GLY A 27 16.87 -3.38 4.59
CA GLY A 27 17.65 -3.49 5.83
C GLY A 27 18.94 -2.68 5.75
N ASP A 28 20.07 -3.36 5.96
CA ASP A 28 21.43 -2.80 5.92
C ASP A 28 22.18 -3.15 4.60
N SER A 29 21.48 -3.73 3.62
CA SER A 29 22.07 -4.06 2.32
C SER A 29 22.27 -2.81 1.44
N PRO A 30 23.24 -2.84 0.52
CA PRO A 30 23.49 -1.72 -0.39
C PRO A 30 22.23 -1.43 -1.24
N PRO A 31 21.93 -0.15 -1.53
CA PRO A 31 20.74 0.21 -2.30
C PRO A 31 20.81 -0.33 -3.73
N GLN A 32 19.78 -1.06 -4.15
CA GLN A 32 19.62 -1.56 -5.51
C GLN A 32 18.76 -0.60 -6.33
N THR A 33 19.01 -0.51 -7.64
CA THR A 33 18.26 0.39 -8.53
C THR A 33 17.08 -0.36 -9.16
N LEU A 34 15.90 0.22 -9.03
CA LEU A 34 14.68 -0.18 -9.72
C LEU A 34 14.40 0.83 -10.84
N SER A 35 14.61 0.40 -12.08
CA SER A 35 14.31 1.21 -13.27
C SER A 35 12.88 0.95 -13.74
N LEU A 36 12.15 2.02 -14.02
CA LEU A 36 10.73 2.02 -14.36
C LEU A 36 10.53 2.74 -15.70
N GLY A 37 9.70 2.17 -16.56
CA GLY A 37 9.13 2.84 -17.73
C GLY A 37 7.72 3.34 -17.41
N LEU A 38 7.40 4.58 -17.76
CA LEU A 38 6.12 5.21 -17.47
C LEU A 38 5.28 5.36 -18.74
N TYR A 39 3.97 5.18 -18.64
CA TYR A 39 3.01 5.23 -19.73
C TYR A 39 2.26 6.57 -19.76
N GLY A 40 2.99 7.66 -20.02
CA GLY A 40 2.43 9.03 -19.97
C GLY A 40 1.32 9.29 -20.99
N THR A 41 1.25 8.52 -22.08
CA THR A 41 0.12 8.59 -23.03
C THR A 41 -1.14 7.92 -22.51
N ALA A 42 -1.01 6.90 -21.65
CA ALA A 42 -2.13 6.13 -21.12
C ALA A 42 -2.66 6.67 -19.78
N ALA A 43 -1.84 7.38 -19.00
CA ALA A 43 -2.22 7.96 -17.71
C ALA A 43 -1.41 9.25 -17.44
N PRO A 44 -1.68 10.35 -18.18
CA PRO A 44 -0.86 11.56 -18.14
C PRO A 44 -0.81 12.22 -16.75
N GLU A 45 -1.93 12.34 -16.05
CA GLU A 45 -1.98 13.03 -14.75
C GLU A 45 -1.30 12.21 -13.65
N SER A 46 -1.48 10.89 -13.69
CA SER A 46 -0.89 9.93 -12.74
C SER A 46 0.61 9.82 -12.93
N VAL A 47 1.07 9.80 -14.19
CA VAL A 47 2.50 9.80 -14.51
C VAL A 47 3.13 11.14 -14.13
N ALA A 48 2.48 12.27 -14.41
CA ALA A 48 2.97 13.59 -13.99
C ALA A 48 3.09 13.72 -12.47
N LEU A 49 2.11 13.21 -11.72
CA LEU A 49 2.17 13.13 -10.25
C LEU A 49 3.36 12.27 -9.80
N PHE A 50 3.51 11.08 -10.36
CA PHE A 50 4.59 10.16 -10.02
C PHE A 50 5.97 10.78 -10.29
N GLU A 51 6.16 11.38 -11.47
CA GLU A 51 7.38 12.08 -11.83
C GLU A 51 7.66 13.27 -10.91
N GLY A 52 6.63 14.05 -10.59
CA GLY A 52 6.74 15.15 -9.64
C GLY A 52 7.22 14.69 -8.27
N LEU A 53 6.67 13.58 -7.76
CA LEU A 53 7.10 12.98 -6.48
C LEU A 53 8.50 12.38 -6.56
N CYS A 54 8.93 11.87 -7.72
CA CYS A 54 10.33 11.47 -7.93
C CYS A 54 11.27 12.67 -7.84
N ARG A 55 10.94 13.79 -8.51
CA ARG A 55 11.76 15.02 -8.49
C ARG A 55 11.71 15.77 -7.16
N GLY A 56 10.61 15.63 -6.43
CA GLY A 56 10.29 16.39 -5.23
C GLY A 56 9.48 17.65 -5.58
N ILE A 57 8.21 17.66 -5.18
CA ILE A 57 7.34 18.82 -5.35
C ILE A 57 7.40 19.68 -4.09
N SER A 58 7.75 20.95 -4.25
CA SER A 58 7.66 21.95 -3.18
C SER A 58 6.22 22.45 -3.07
N ASP A 59 5.58 22.17 -1.93
CA ASP A 59 4.25 22.70 -1.62
C ASP A 59 4.37 24.22 -1.39
N ALA A 60 3.81 25.03 -2.30
CA ALA A 60 4.03 26.48 -2.38
C ALA A 60 3.48 27.31 -1.19
N GLY A 61 2.88 26.66 -0.18
CA GLY A 61 2.22 27.34 0.92
C GLY A 61 2.88 27.24 2.30
N ARG A 62 3.91 26.39 2.50
CA ARG A 62 4.55 26.27 3.83
C ARG A 62 5.97 25.69 3.77
N PRO A 63 7.02 26.43 4.14
CA PRO A 63 8.32 25.83 4.38
C PRO A 63 8.24 24.89 5.61
N PRO A 64 8.91 23.70 5.62
CA PRO A 64 9.87 23.15 4.66
C PRO A 64 9.51 21.71 4.22
N LYS A 65 8.26 21.43 3.79
CA LYS A 65 7.84 20.04 3.51
C LYS A 65 7.73 19.75 2.00
N THR A 66 8.84 19.33 1.40
CA THR A 66 8.88 18.77 0.04
C THR A 66 8.20 17.39 0.01
N LEU A 67 7.29 17.19 -0.94
CA LEU A 67 6.67 15.89 -1.21
C LEU A 67 7.58 15.11 -2.17
N THR A 68 8.28 14.10 -1.65
CA THR A 68 9.20 13.29 -2.46
C THR A 68 9.18 11.82 -2.07
N TYR A 69 9.43 10.93 -3.03
CA TYR A 69 9.66 9.51 -2.77
C TYR A 69 11.03 9.24 -2.13
N ALA A 70 12.01 10.13 -2.25
CA ALA A 70 13.27 9.99 -1.56
C ALA A 70 13.07 10.00 -0.03
N GLY A 71 13.59 9.01 0.67
CA GLY A 71 13.39 8.81 2.12
C GLY A 71 12.01 8.23 2.50
N SER A 72 11.16 7.91 1.52
CA SER A 72 9.90 7.20 1.78
C SER A 72 10.14 5.70 2.02
N SER A 73 9.11 4.99 2.47
CA SER A 73 9.19 3.56 2.79
C SER A 73 8.21 2.73 1.95
N ILE A 74 8.55 1.45 1.77
CA ILE A 74 7.57 0.46 1.31
C ILE A 74 6.72 0.09 2.52
N SER A 75 5.48 0.55 2.53
CA SER A 75 4.58 0.44 3.68
C SER A 75 3.96 -0.94 3.80
N ARG A 76 3.76 -1.63 2.66
CA ARG A 76 3.10 -2.92 2.61
C ARG A 76 3.73 -3.81 1.53
N ILE A 77 3.98 -5.07 1.84
CA ILE A 77 4.28 -6.09 0.83
C ILE A 77 3.33 -7.26 1.14
N GLU A 78 2.49 -7.56 0.17
CA GLU A 78 1.59 -8.70 0.19
C GLU A 78 2.07 -9.65 -0.87
N ARG A 79 2.62 -10.79 -0.41
CA ARG A 79 3.21 -11.79 -1.27
C ARG A 79 2.23 -12.21 -2.36
N ASP A 80 2.73 -12.25 -3.59
CA ASP A 80 1.99 -12.64 -4.79
C ASP A 80 0.71 -11.82 -5.02
N ARG A 81 0.64 -10.62 -4.45
CA ARG A 81 -0.51 -9.72 -4.62
C ARG A 81 -0.07 -8.34 -5.06
N ILE A 82 0.62 -7.60 -4.19
CA ILE A 82 1.03 -6.22 -4.45
C ILE A 82 2.09 -5.76 -3.44
N ILE A 83 3.00 -4.93 -3.92
CA ILE A 83 4.01 -4.24 -3.12
C ILE A 83 3.71 -2.74 -3.16
N VAL A 84 3.34 -2.17 -2.02
CA VAL A 84 2.92 -0.76 -1.90
C VAL A 84 4.07 0.11 -1.39
N GLY A 85 4.55 0.98 -2.27
CA GLY A 85 5.59 1.97 -2.01
C GLY A 85 5.06 3.40 -1.97
N GLY A 86 5.91 4.35 -1.56
CA GLY A 86 5.57 5.77 -1.62
C GLY A 86 4.82 6.31 -0.40
N SER A 87 4.80 5.57 0.72
CA SER A 87 4.31 6.12 1.98
C SER A 87 5.26 7.20 2.49
N LEU A 88 4.85 8.47 2.35
CA LEU A 88 5.63 9.63 2.74
C LEU A 88 5.86 9.69 4.25
N SER A 89 7.12 9.71 4.66
CA SER A 89 7.54 9.77 6.07
C SER A 89 7.20 11.12 6.73
N GLY A 90 7.17 11.17 8.07
CA GLY A 90 7.18 12.43 8.84
C GLY A 90 5.91 13.28 8.80
N GLY A 91 4.77 12.70 8.42
CA GLY A 91 3.53 13.48 8.24
C GLY A 91 3.64 14.47 7.07
N ASN A 92 4.47 14.17 6.07
CA ASN A 92 4.54 14.96 4.84
C ASN A 92 3.32 14.73 3.95
N GLY A 93 2.74 13.52 3.99
CA GLY A 93 1.47 13.21 3.33
C GLY A 93 0.23 13.69 4.08
N ARG A 94 0.37 14.30 5.26
CA ARG A 94 -0.75 14.76 6.11
C ARG A 94 -0.67 16.26 6.36
N LYS A 95 -1.80 16.94 6.27
CA LYS A 95 -2.00 18.34 6.69
C LYS A 95 -2.71 18.29 8.05
N VAL A 96 -2.25 19.08 9.01
CA VAL A 96 -2.91 19.21 10.32
C VAL A 96 -3.43 20.63 10.43
N ASP A 97 -4.75 20.77 10.42
CA ASP A 97 -5.44 22.03 10.64
C ASP A 97 -5.88 22.08 12.10
N ARG A 98 -5.58 23.20 12.76
CA ARG A 98 -5.94 23.44 14.17
C ARG A 98 -6.83 24.66 14.24
N GLU A 99 -8.03 24.48 14.77
CA GLU A 99 -9.01 25.54 14.97
C GLU A 99 -9.36 25.60 16.46
N ILE A 100 -9.49 26.80 17.00
CA ILE A 100 -9.98 27.01 18.37
C ILE A 100 -11.47 27.31 18.25
N ASP A 101 -12.31 26.42 18.77
CA ASP A 101 -13.75 26.64 18.76
C ASP A 101 -14.16 27.74 19.77
N ALA A 102 -15.39 28.23 19.65
CA ALA A 102 -15.91 29.29 20.53
C ALA A 102 -15.93 28.90 22.03
N THR A 103 -15.79 27.61 22.34
CA THR A 103 -15.67 27.07 23.71
C THR A 103 -14.23 27.05 24.23
N GLY A 104 -13.25 27.46 23.43
CA GLY A 104 -11.84 27.50 23.78
C GLY A 104 -11.10 26.16 23.60
N TYR A 105 -11.74 25.14 23.03
CA TYR A 105 -11.11 23.85 22.75
C TYR A 105 -10.40 23.88 21.39
N VAL A 106 -9.21 23.29 21.34
CA VAL A 106 -8.46 23.11 20.09
C VAL A 106 -8.96 21.86 19.37
N ARG A 107 -9.67 22.05 18.27
CA ARG A 107 -9.96 20.99 17.30
C ARG A 107 -8.77 20.80 16.40
N THR A 108 -8.30 19.56 16.28
CA THR A 108 -7.18 19.20 15.41
C THR A 108 -7.69 18.23 14.36
N GLU A 109 -7.79 18.69 13.13
CA GLU A 109 -8.16 17.85 11.99
C GLU A 109 -6.90 17.46 11.21
N THR A 110 -6.77 16.18 10.90
CA THR A 110 -5.67 15.67 10.07
C THR A 110 -6.20 15.27 8.71
N LEU A 111 -5.95 16.09 7.70
CA LEU A 111 -6.34 15.87 6.30
C LEU A 111 -5.20 15.19 5.54
N SER A 112 -5.51 14.39 4.53
CA SER A 112 -4.49 13.86 3.61
C SER A 112 -4.14 14.96 2.60
N ARG A 113 -2.85 15.26 2.42
CA ARG A 113 -2.44 16.15 1.32
C ARG A 113 -2.74 15.53 -0.05
N ALA A 114 -2.86 14.22 -0.10
CA ALA A 114 -3.19 13.52 -1.33
C ALA A 114 -4.61 13.88 -1.81
N ASP A 115 -5.54 14.30 -0.94
CA ASP A 115 -6.90 14.69 -1.34
C ASP A 115 -6.93 15.84 -2.37
N ALA A 116 -5.88 16.67 -2.42
CA ALA A 116 -5.73 17.73 -3.42
C ALA A 116 -5.33 17.20 -4.82
N PHE A 117 -4.91 15.94 -4.92
CA PHE A 117 -4.42 15.31 -6.15
C PHE A 117 -5.40 14.24 -6.64
N ALA A 118 -6.65 14.64 -6.86
CA ALA A 118 -7.60 13.84 -7.61
C ALA A 118 -7.22 13.84 -9.10
N ASN A 119 -7.46 12.73 -9.78
CA ASN A 119 -7.27 12.61 -11.23
C ASN A 119 -8.36 11.73 -11.84
N ASP A 120 -8.63 11.93 -13.13
CA ASP A 120 -9.68 11.20 -13.87
C ASP A 120 -9.09 10.22 -14.90
N ASP A 121 -7.78 9.96 -14.82
CA ASP A 121 -7.08 9.02 -15.68
C ASP A 121 -7.74 7.64 -15.67
N SER A 122 -7.98 7.10 -16.86
CA SER A 122 -8.43 5.75 -17.05
C SER A 122 -7.78 5.12 -18.27
N ASN A 123 -7.35 3.86 -18.11
CA ASN A 123 -6.90 3.03 -19.22
C ASN A 123 -7.40 1.60 -19.02
N ALA A 124 -7.44 0.84 -20.12
CA ALA A 124 -7.87 -0.54 -20.16
C ALA A 124 -6.70 -1.53 -19.99
N LEU A 125 -5.57 -1.08 -19.44
CA LEU A 125 -4.39 -1.91 -19.24
C LEU A 125 -4.62 -2.84 -18.03
N PRO A 126 -4.66 -4.16 -18.22
CA PRO A 126 -4.88 -5.10 -17.12
C PRO A 126 -3.59 -5.35 -16.32
N HIS A 127 -3.75 -5.70 -15.05
CA HIS A 127 -2.66 -6.25 -14.22
C HIS A 127 -2.38 -7.71 -14.63
N ASP A 128 -1.87 -7.92 -15.84
CA ASP A 128 -1.75 -9.24 -16.50
C ASP A 128 -0.39 -9.93 -16.34
N ARG A 129 0.63 -9.24 -15.84
CA ARG A 129 1.99 -9.77 -15.66
C ARG A 129 2.70 -9.17 -14.45
N ALA A 130 3.81 -9.79 -14.09
CA ALA A 130 4.74 -9.25 -13.09
C ALA A 130 5.42 -7.98 -13.59
N GLY A 131 5.81 -7.09 -12.67
CA GLY A 131 6.53 -5.86 -12.98
C GLY A 131 5.65 -4.67 -13.31
N LEU A 132 4.32 -4.77 -13.25
CA LEU A 132 3.46 -3.62 -13.53
C LEU A 132 3.45 -2.61 -12.38
N LEU A 133 3.62 -1.33 -12.71
CA LEU A 133 3.49 -0.18 -11.81
C LEU A 133 2.06 0.36 -11.88
N SER A 134 1.42 0.50 -10.73
CA SER A 134 0.03 0.96 -10.64
C SER A 134 -0.23 1.98 -9.53
N MET A 135 -1.16 2.89 -9.80
CA MET A 135 -1.60 3.90 -8.84
C MET A 135 -3.08 3.73 -8.53
N ARG A 136 -3.56 4.35 -7.46
CA ARG A 136 -4.98 4.32 -7.09
C ARG A 136 -5.80 5.05 -8.16
N ARG A 137 -6.90 4.43 -8.60
CA ARG A 137 -7.87 5.07 -9.50
C ARG A 137 -8.55 6.25 -8.80
N GLY A 138 -8.71 7.38 -9.49
CA GLY A 138 -9.27 8.60 -8.90
C GLY A 138 -8.25 9.43 -8.13
N GLY A 139 -6.96 9.07 -8.19
CA GLY A 139 -5.87 9.72 -7.48
C GLY A 139 -6.02 9.62 -5.96
N ARG A 140 -5.79 10.74 -5.27
CA ARG A 140 -5.98 10.90 -3.82
C ARG A 140 -5.07 10.02 -2.94
N ALA A 141 -4.04 9.44 -3.55
CA ALA A 141 -3.00 8.70 -2.86
C ALA A 141 -1.66 8.95 -3.54
N PHE A 142 -0.60 9.12 -2.75
CA PHE A 142 0.78 9.18 -3.25
C PHE A 142 1.41 7.78 -3.35
N GLU A 143 0.71 6.75 -2.90
CA GLU A 143 1.25 5.40 -2.89
C GLU A 143 1.17 4.76 -4.28
N PHE A 144 2.28 4.16 -4.70
CA PHE A 144 2.33 3.34 -5.90
C PHE A 144 2.39 1.85 -5.54
N GLY A 145 1.98 1.01 -6.48
CA GLY A 145 1.94 -0.44 -6.37
C GLY A 145 2.85 -1.07 -7.40
N LEU A 146 3.64 -2.06 -7.00
CA LEU A 146 4.34 -2.96 -7.91
C LEU A 146 3.69 -4.33 -7.83
N THR A 147 3.47 -4.92 -9.00
CA THR A 147 2.73 -6.17 -9.15
C THR A 147 3.72 -7.33 -9.30
N PRO A 148 3.93 -8.19 -8.28
CA PRO A 148 4.93 -9.25 -8.34
C PRO A 148 4.51 -10.42 -9.24
N CYS A 149 3.21 -10.62 -9.47
CA CYS A 149 2.64 -11.63 -10.37
C CYS A 149 1.30 -11.13 -10.95
N ALA A 150 0.80 -11.75 -12.01
CA ALA A 150 -0.45 -11.37 -12.65
C ALA A 150 -1.62 -11.36 -11.64
N ASN A 151 -2.33 -10.23 -11.54
CA ASN A 151 -3.40 -10.05 -10.57
C ASN A 151 -4.46 -9.04 -11.03
N ARG A 152 -5.41 -9.50 -11.84
CA ARG A 152 -6.50 -8.68 -12.38
C ARG A 152 -7.48 -8.16 -11.33
N ALA A 153 -7.47 -8.67 -10.09
CA ALA A 153 -8.32 -8.13 -9.03
C ALA A 153 -7.95 -6.67 -8.69
N LEU A 154 -6.72 -6.25 -8.97
CA LEU A 154 -6.25 -4.87 -8.77
C LEU A 154 -6.89 -3.89 -9.76
N ASP A 155 -7.36 -4.34 -10.94
CA ASP A 155 -7.92 -3.49 -12.00
C ASP A 155 -9.15 -2.68 -11.52
N ALA A 156 -9.89 -3.22 -10.54
CA ALA A 156 -11.05 -2.58 -9.95
C ALA A 156 -10.71 -1.29 -9.17
N THR A 157 -9.52 -1.21 -8.56
CA THR A 157 -9.15 -0.13 -7.64
C THR A 157 -7.91 0.65 -8.08
N ARG A 158 -7.13 0.10 -9.02
CA ARG A 158 -5.87 0.66 -9.47
C ARG A 158 -5.81 0.78 -10.99
N ILE A 159 -5.04 1.75 -11.45
CA ILE A 159 -4.72 1.99 -12.86
C ILE A 159 -3.25 1.66 -13.10
N VAL A 160 -2.94 0.99 -14.22
CA VAL A 160 -1.57 0.72 -14.61
C VAL A 160 -0.99 1.99 -15.24
N VAL A 161 0.17 2.42 -14.76
CA VAL A 161 0.81 3.68 -15.18
C VAL A 161 2.23 3.46 -15.71
N GLY A 162 2.74 2.23 -15.65
CA GLY A 162 4.07 1.90 -16.11
C GLY A 162 4.45 0.44 -15.84
N GLU A 163 5.72 0.14 -16.03
CA GLU A 163 6.30 -1.17 -15.76
C GLU A 163 7.76 -1.09 -15.30
N VAL A 164 8.22 -2.15 -14.64
CA VAL A 164 9.61 -2.36 -14.27
C VAL A 164 10.38 -2.81 -15.51
N LEU A 165 11.47 -2.10 -15.81
CA LEU A 165 12.34 -2.44 -16.92
C LEU A 165 13.17 -3.68 -16.57
N GLY A 166 13.23 -4.63 -17.49
CA GLY A 166 13.97 -5.89 -17.35
C GLY A 166 15.46 -5.76 -17.67
N GLU A 167 16.20 -6.88 -17.56
CA GLU A 167 17.67 -6.87 -17.73
C GLU A 167 18.09 -6.50 -19.15
N ALA A 168 17.28 -6.84 -20.16
CA ALA A 168 17.53 -6.48 -21.56
C ALA A 168 17.48 -4.97 -21.81
N ASP A 169 16.74 -4.24 -20.99
CA ASP A 169 16.60 -2.77 -21.06
C ASP A 169 17.53 -2.06 -20.05
N GLY A 170 18.49 -2.80 -19.48
CA GLY A 170 19.48 -2.30 -18.51
C GLY A 170 19.05 -2.37 -17.04
N GLY A 171 17.92 -3.01 -16.72
CA GLY A 171 17.36 -3.03 -15.36
C GLY A 171 17.45 -4.39 -14.66
N ALA A 172 18.08 -4.46 -13.48
CA ALA A 172 17.96 -5.61 -12.55
C ALA A 172 16.61 -5.64 -11.79
N GLY A 173 15.61 -4.91 -12.29
CA GLY A 173 14.42 -4.53 -11.54
C GLY A 173 13.50 -5.70 -11.20
N LEU A 174 13.34 -6.67 -12.10
CA LEU A 174 12.50 -7.85 -11.85
C LEU A 174 13.09 -8.78 -10.76
N ARG A 175 14.42 -8.88 -10.67
CA ARG A 175 15.08 -9.63 -9.57
C ARG A 175 14.92 -8.93 -8.23
N LEU A 176 15.00 -7.60 -8.22
CA LEU A 176 14.71 -6.82 -7.02
C LEU A 176 13.23 -6.98 -6.61
N LEU A 177 12.32 -6.96 -7.58
CA LEU A 177 10.89 -7.18 -7.33
C LEU A 177 10.61 -8.56 -6.72
N SER A 178 11.22 -9.61 -7.24
CA SER A 178 11.07 -10.96 -6.65
C SER A 178 11.63 -11.01 -5.23
N THR A 179 12.80 -10.39 -5.01
CA THR A 179 13.41 -10.29 -3.67
C THR A 179 12.48 -9.59 -2.69
N LEU A 180 11.85 -8.48 -3.10
CA LEU A 180 10.89 -7.75 -2.27
C LEU A 180 9.64 -8.59 -1.96
N ASN A 181 9.15 -9.38 -2.93
CA ASN A 181 7.98 -10.26 -2.74
C ASN A 181 8.23 -11.36 -1.69
N ASP A 182 9.48 -11.80 -1.55
CA ASP A 182 9.86 -12.84 -0.60
C ASP A 182 10.06 -12.32 0.84
N LEU A 183 10.21 -11.00 1.01
CA LEU A 183 10.46 -10.40 2.32
C LEU A 183 9.29 -10.61 3.29
N PRO A 184 9.58 -10.95 4.56
CA PRO A 184 8.57 -10.98 5.61
C PRO A 184 8.14 -9.55 5.94
N ALA A 185 7.02 -9.12 5.38
CA ALA A 185 6.60 -7.74 5.47
C ALA A 185 5.43 -7.52 6.41
N ARG A 186 5.27 -6.25 6.79
CA ARG A 186 4.24 -5.78 7.72
C ARG A 186 2.90 -5.94 7.02
N GLN A 187 2.13 -6.94 7.44
CA GLN A 187 0.70 -6.91 7.15
C GLN A 187 0.06 -5.79 7.99
N PRO A 188 -0.89 -5.01 7.45
CA PRO A 188 -1.58 -4.02 8.25
C PRO A 188 -2.25 -4.72 9.43
N SER A 189 -2.24 -4.08 10.61
CA SER A 189 -3.27 -4.38 11.60
C SER A 189 -4.63 -4.09 10.96
N ALA A 190 -5.60 -4.99 11.13
CA ALA A 190 -6.92 -5.03 10.49
C ALA A 190 -7.72 -3.70 10.50
N VAL A 191 -7.30 -2.71 11.30
CA VAL A 191 -7.86 -1.36 11.37
C VAL A 191 -7.72 -0.59 10.05
N SER A 192 -6.75 -0.91 9.18
CA SER A 192 -6.65 -0.32 7.83
C SER A 192 -7.61 -0.92 6.80
N GLU A 193 -8.27 -2.06 7.08
CA GLU A 193 -9.15 -2.76 6.13
C GLU A 193 -10.62 -2.78 6.57
N LEU A 194 -10.90 -2.47 7.84
CA LEU A 194 -12.26 -2.36 8.40
C LEU A 194 -13.10 -1.19 7.86
N GLY A 195 -12.52 -0.30 7.03
CA GLY A 195 -13.29 0.69 6.27
C GLY A 195 -13.92 0.15 4.99
N GLY A 196 -13.47 -1.01 4.48
CA GLY A 196 -13.89 -1.52 3.16
C GLY A 196 -14.69 -2.83 3.19
N VAL A 197 -14.49 -3.70 4.18
CA VAL A 197 -15.07 -5.05 4.17
C VAL A 197 -16.29 -5.19 5.10
N ALA A 198 -16.47 -4.28 6.07
CA ALA A 198 -17.66 -4.27 6.92
C ALA A 198 -18.96 -3.89 6.16
N ALA A 199 -18.84 -3.22 5.01
CA ALA A 199 -19.99 -2.85 4.19
C ALA A 199 -20.51 -3.99 3.29
N LEU A 200 -19.70 -5.01 3.01
CA LEU A 200 -20.05 -6.03 2.00
C LEU A 200 -20.70 -7.30 2.58
N LEU A 201 -20.68 -7.49 3.90
CA LEU A 201 -21.19 -8.72 4.52
C LEU A 201 -22.44 -8.56 5.39
N GLY A 202 -23.07 -7.38 5.45
CA GLY A 202 -24.36 -7.24 6.15
C GLY A 202 -24.34 -7.71 7.62
N LEU A 203 -23.17 -7.89 8.24
CA LEU A 203 -22.99 -8.25 9.65
C LEU A 203 -22.94 -7.00 10.53
N GLY A 204 -23.64 -5.95 10.12
CA GLY A 204 -23.91 -4.75 10.89
C GLY A 204 -25.03 -4.94 11.91
N LEU A 205 -25.08 -6.07 12.63
CA LEU A 205 -25.99 -6.27 13.76
C LEU A 205 -25.31 -7.25 14.74
N GLY A 206 -24.62 -6.73 15.75
CA GLY A 206 -24.07 -7.59 16.80
C GLY A 206 -23.29 -6.94 17.93
N PHE A 207 -22.90 -5.66 17.84
CA PHE A 207 -22.15 -5.01 18.94
C PHE A 207 -22.72 -3.68 19.44
N ALA A 208 -23.79 -3.16 18.83
CA ALA A 208 -24.46 -1.94 19.27
C ALA A 208 -25.83 -2.16 19.95
N GLY A 209 -26.23 -3.42 20.18
CA GLY A 209 -27.53 -3.78 20.76
C GLY A 209 -27.52 -4.15 22.24
N LEU A 210 -26.36 -4.29 22.88
CA LEU A 210 -26.27 -4.75 24.28
C LEU A 210 -25.68 -3.69 25.22
N VAL A 211 -25.91 -2.41 24.93
CA VAL A 211 -25.64 -1.31 25.88
C VAL A 211 -26.91 -0.93 26.68
N GLY A 212 -28.00 -1.67 26.47
CA GLY A 212 -29.32 -1.31 26.97
C GLY A 212 -29.89 -2.13 28.12
N GLN A 213 -29.14 -2.99 28.84
CA GLN A 213 -29.62 -3.57 30.11
C GLN A 213 -28.48 -3.84 31.09
N GLY A 214 -28.60 -3.28 32.30
CA GLY A 214 -27.59 -3.29 33.35
C GLY A 214 -27.37 -4.66 33.99
N LEU A 215 -26.58 -5.53 33.35
CA LEU A 215 -25.99 -6.69 34.01
C LEU A 215 -24.48 -6.52 34.14
N ARG A 216 -24.06 -6.16 35.37
CA ARG A 216 -22.68 -6.35 35.85
C ARG A 216 -22.44 -7.85 36.05
N LEU A 217 -22.13 -8.58 34.99
CA LEU A 217 -21.63 -9.94 35.12
C LEU A 217 -20.11 -9.91 34.98
N ALA A 218 -19.43 -10.18 36.09
CA ALA A 218 -17.99 -10.28 36.14
C ALA A 218 -17.52 -11.44 35.25
N ARG A 219 -16.50 -11.17 34.44
CA ARG A 219 -15.85 -12.05 33.46
C ARG A 219 -15.38 -13.42 33.99
N ARG A 220 -15.44 -13.65 35.30
CA ARG A 220 -14.99 -14.87 35.97
C ARG A 220 -16.05 -15.97 36.10
N GLU A 221 -17.33 -15.67 35.99
CA GLU A 221 -18.38 -16.68 36.21
C GLU A 221 -18.85 -17.36 34.91
N ALA A 222 -18.60 -16.75 33.74
CA ALA A 222 -18.94 -17.34 32.44
C ALA A 222 -18.04 -18.54 32.05
N LEU A 223 -16.88 -18.71 32.71
CA LEU A 223 -15.92 -19.79 32.42
C LEU A 223 -16.16 -21.07 33.25
N ALA A 224 -17.03 -21.03 34.26
CA ALA A 224 -17.32 -22.19 35.11
C ALA A 224 -18.41 -23.12 34.54
N ALA A 225 -19.14 -22.69 33.48
CA ALA A 225 -20.27 -23.44 32.93
C ALA A 225 -19.91 -24.48 31.85
N ALA A 226 -18.64 -24.59 31.45
CA ALA A 226 -18.22 -25.44 30.33
C ALA A 226 -17.58 -26.78 30.75
N GLY A 227 -18.11 -27.41 31.82
CA GLY A 227 -17.60 -28.65 32.42
C GLY A 227 -16.94 -29.65 31.46
N LEU A 228 -15.61 -29.65 31.48
CA LEU A 228 -14.67 -30.64 30.93
C LEU A 228 -13.44 -30.52 31.86
N GLY A 229 -13.12 -31.44 32.77
CA GLY A 229 -12.88 -32.86 32.53
C GLY A 229 -11.37 -33.11 32.47
N THR A 230 -10.74 -33.28 33.64
CA THR A 230 -9.47 -33.98 33.93
C THR A 230 -8.42 -34.09 32.81
N ALA A 231 -7.59 -33.05 32.66
CA ALA A 231 -6.23 -33.14 32.11
C ALA A 231 -5.33 -32.05 32.74
N ALA A 232 -5.37 -31.94 34.07
CA ALA A 232 -4.63 -30.94 34.83
C ALA A 232 -3.36 -31.55 35.45
N ALA A 233 -2.38 -31.91 34.63
CA ALA A 233 -1.06 -32.31 35.13
C ALA A 233 0.05 -32.23 34.06
N SER A 234 0.16 -31.12 33.33
CA SER A 234 1.40 -30.70 32.65
C SER A 234 1.19 -29.39 31.89
N PHE A 235 0.86 -28.32 32.61
CA PHE A 235 0.93 -26.97 32.04
C PHE A 235 1.41 -25.99 33.12
N VAL A 236 2.59 -26.28 33.68
CA VAL A 236 3.42 -25.19 34.21
C VAL A 236 3.89 -24.45 32.96
N GLY A 237 3.09 -23.49 32.52
CA GLY A 237 3.49 -22.57 31.46
C GLY A 237 4.74 -21.85 31.95
N THR A 238 5.86 -22.06 31.27
CA THR A 238 7.04 -21.19 31.39
C THR A 238 6.60 -19.75 31.16
N ASP A 239 7.20 -18.78 31.88
CA ASP A 239 6.88 -17.36 31.69
C ASP A 239 6.99 -17.06 30.18
N PRO A 240 5.95 -16.48 29.53
CA PRO A 240 6.00 -16.14 28.12
C PRO A 240 7.16 -15.19 27.73
N ARG A 241 7.90 -14.64 28.70
CA ARG A 241 9.15 -13.89 28.51
C ARG A 241 10.42 -14.74 28.48
N GLU A 242 10.38 -15.99 28.95
CA GLU A 242 11.56 -16.87 29.06
C GLU A 242 11.89 -17.61 27.76
N GLY A 243 10.93 -17.73 26.84
CA GLY A 243 11.20 -18.19 25.48
C GLY A 243 11.82 -17.06 24.64
N ARG A 244 12.90 -17.35 23.88
CA ARG A 244 13.20 -16.52 22.71
C ARG A 244 11.99 -16.63 21.79
N ASP A 245 11.21 -15.56 21.69
CA ASP A 245 10.06 -15.48 20.80
C ASP A 245 10.53 -15.54 19.34
N LEU A 246 10.64 -16.76 18.80
CA LEU A 246 11.03 -17.02 17.42
C LEU A 246 9.93 -16.62 16.42
N ALA A 247 8.71 -16.27 16.90
CA ALA A 247 7.64 -15.77 16.05
C ALA A 247 7.85 -14.29 15.67
N TYR A 248 8.64 -13.53 16.45
CA TYR A 248 8.97 -12.15 16.13
C TYR A 248 10.17 -12.08 15.17
N ARG A 249 9.89 -12.16 13.86
CA ARG A 249 10.85 -11.67 12.86
C ARG A 249 10.78 -10.13 12.84
N PRO A 250 11.86 -9.40 13.14
CA PRO A 250 11.85 -7.96 12.98
C PRO A 250 11.57 -7.65 11.51
N LEU A 251 10.50 -6.90 11.25
CA LEU A 251 10.10 -6.51 9.91
C LEU A 251 11.27 -5.81 9.21
N THR A 252 11.71 -6.38 8.09
CA THR A 252 12.80 -5.79 7.31
C THR A 252 12.36 -4.43 6.81
N LYS A 253 13.04 -3.37 7.27
CA LYS A 253 12.75 -2.01 6.82
C LYS A 253 13.20 -1.88 5.37
N VAL A 254 12.26 -1.59 4.49
CA VAL A 254 12.56 -1.27 3.09
C VAL A 254 12.31 0.22 2.85
N ARG A 255 13.34 0.91 2.36
CA ARG A 255 13.34 2.36 2.18
C ARG A 255 13.76 2.72 0.76
N ILE A 256 13.14 3.77 0.23
CA ILE A 256 13.56 4.40 -1.01
C ILE A 256 14.60 5.46 -0.62
N VAL A 257 15.85 5.25 -1.00
CA VAL A 257 16.97 6.14 -0.68
C VAL A 257 16.92 7.39 -1.55
N SER A 258 16.68 7.22 -2.84
CA SER A 258 16.55 8.31 -3.80
C SER A 258 15.59 7.92 -4.91
N ALA A 259 15.02 8.94 -5.56
CA ALA A 259 14.17 8.81 -6.72
C ALA A 259 14.60 9.85 -7.76
N SER A 260 14.59 9.48 -9.04
CA SER A 260 14.92 10.37 -10.15
C SER A 260 14.11 10.03 -11.39
N VAL A 261 13.92 11.01 -12.28
CA VAL A 261 13.32 10.84 -13.60
C VAL A 261 14.40 11.10 -14.62
N LEU A 262 14.50 10.24 -15.64
CA LEU A 262 15.47 10.30 -16.73
C LEU A 262 14.86 10.96 -17.97
#